data_AF-A0A8S3WML6-F1
#
_entry.id   AF-A0A8S3WML6-F1
#
_cell.length_a   1.000
_cell.length_b   1.000
_cell.length_c   1.000
_cell.angle_alpha   90.00
_cell.angle_beta   90.00
_cell.angle_gamma   90.00
#
_symmetry.space_group_name_H-M   'P 1'
#
loop_
_entity.id
_entity.type
_entity.pdbx_description
1 polymer ?
#
loop_
_entity_poly.entity_id
_entity_poly.type
_entity_poly.pdbx_seq_one_letter_code
_entity_poly.pdbx_strand_id
1 'polypeptide(L)'
;MKTAIEKFFEDDENSRLCLNFNLYQLHQNFLKQHPEYRISYSFFCTLRPFWTVIPNVNARETCLCIAHENMNLAVMALKRHEIIAEKSTYDVLKFLCCDSRNVICLSRNCDCCKNRHLNYQEFDNFKGSHYWFWTKSKKKYIKNGQEKVTMQSLKQKVLAYPKNTIEHFEKLL
;
A
#
# COMPACT_ATOMS: atom_id res chain seq x y z
N MET A 1 -8.24 -29.44 -21.49
CA MET A 1 -7.10 -28.83 -20.79
C MET A 1 -6.94 -27.36 -21.17
N LYS A 2 -6.78 -27.00 -22.45
CA LYS A 2 -6.76 -25.59 -22.89
C LYS A 2 -8.03 -24.81 -22.49
N THR A 3 -9.21 -25.40 -22.72
CA THR A 3 -10.51 -24.88 -22.31
C THR A 3 -10.73 -24.76 -20.80
N ALA A 4 -9.99 -25.53 -19.98
CA ALA A 4 -10.08 -25.44 -18.51
C ALA A 4 -9.23 -24.28 -17.99
N ILE A 5 -8.07 -24.06 -18.59
CA ILE A 5 -7.20 -22.91 -18.28
C ILE A 5 -7.84 -21.61 -18.78
N GLU A 6 -8.43 -21.60 -19.97
CA GLU A 6 -9.20 -20.46 -20.49
C GLU A 6 -10.32 -20.07 -19.52
N LYS A 7 -11.16 -21.04 -19.09
CA LYS A 7 -12.22 -20.81 -18.10
C LYS A 7 -11.68 -20.32 -16.74
N PHE A 8 -10.53 -20.84 -16.30
CA PHE A 8 -9.88 -20.37 -15.08
C PHE A 8 -9.50 -18.87 -15.18
N PHE A 9 -9.05 -18.40 -16.35
CA PHE A 9 -8.72 -17.00 -16.56
C PHE A 9 -9.94 -16.10 -16.89
N GLU A 10 -11.06 -16.66 -17.33
CA GLU A 10 -12.31 -15.95 -17.61
C GLU A 10 -13.17 -15.73 -16.36
N ASP A 11 -12.98 -16.51 -15.31
CA ASP A 11 -13.67 -16.33 -14.04
C ASP A 11 -13.32 -14.96 -13.43
N ASP A 12 -14.33 -14.15 -13.07
CA ASP A 12 -14.17 -12.78 -12.54
C ASP A 12 -13.37 -12.78 -11.24
N GLU A 13 -13.49 -13.85 -10.44
CA GLU A 13 -12.72 -14.00 -9.19
C GLU A 13 -11.22 -14.22 -9.48
N ASN A 14 -10.89 -14.99 -10.52
CA ASN A 14 -9.52 -15.27 -10.94
C ASN A 14 -8.91 -14.15 -11.82
N SER A 15 -9.75 -13.36 -12.49
CA SER A 15 -9.36 -12.12 -13.17
C SER A 15 -8.81 -11.11 -12.15
N ARG A 16 -9.42 -11.02 -10.96
CA ARG A 16 -8.89 -10.24 -9.82
C ARG A 16 -7.62 -10.83 -9.23
N LEU A 17 -7.43 -12.15 -9.28
CA LEU A 17 -6.17 -12.77 -8.86
C LEU A 17 -5.02 -12.38 -9.78
N CYS A 18 -5.26 -12.23 -11.09
CA CYS A 18 -4.24 -11.74 -12.03
C CYS A 18 -3.72 -10.35 -11.65
N LEU A 19 -4.51 -9.55 -10.92
CA LEU A 19 -4.10 -8.24 -10.43
C LEU A 19 -3.18 -8.28 -9.20
N ASN A 20 -3.32 -9.32 -8.38
CA ASN A 20 -2.71 -9.39 -7.05
C ASN A 20 -1.63 -10.46 -6.92
N PHE A 21 -1.61 -11.44 -7.82
CA PHE A 21 -0.73 -12.61 -7.76
C PHE A 21 0.18 -12.69 -8.98
N ASN A 22 1.39 -13.22 -8.79
CA ASN A 22 2.26 -13.56 -9.91
C ASN A 22 1.83 -14.89 -10.57
N LEU A 23 2.35 -15.17 -11.77
CA LEU A 23 1.98 -16.38 -12.53
C LEU A 23 2.21 -17.68 -11.77
N TYR A 24 3.24 -17.75 -10.93
CA TYR A 24 3.53 -18.94 -10.14
C TYR A 24 2.44 -19.19 -9.10
N GLN A 25 2.00 -18.14 -8.41
CA GLN A 25 0.90 -18.23 -7.45
C GLN A 25 -0.43 -18.61 -8.14
N LEU A 26 -0.68 -18.09 -9.35
CA LEU A 26 -1.85 -18.48 -10.15
C LEU A 26 -1.82 -19.96 -10.55
N HIS A 27 -0.66 -20.48 -10.94
CA HIS A 27 -0.48 -21.91 -11.24
C HIS A 27 -0.76 -22.79 -10.02
N GLN A 28 -0.27 -22.40 -8.84
CA GLN A 28 -0.55 -23.13 -7.60
C GLN A 28 -2.05 -23.11 -7.25
N ASN A 29 -2.74 -21.99 -7.46
CA ASN A 29 -4.19 -21.91 -7.26
C ASN A 29 -4.96 -22.76 -8.27
N PHE A 30 -4.54 -22.77 -9.54
CA PHE A 30 -5.13 -23.65 -10.55
C PHE A 30 -5.04 -25.12 -10.15
N LEU A 31 -3.86 -25.58 -9.69
CA LEU A 31 -3.69 -26.98 -9.23
C LEU A 31 -4.53 -27.31 -7.99
N LYS A 32 -4.80 -26.33 -7.12
CA LYS A 32 -5.68 -26.51 -5.95
C LYS A 32 -7.15 -26.62 -6.36
N GLN A 33 -7.60 -25.78 -7.29
CA GLN A 33 -8.98 -25.77 -7.78
C GLN A 33 -9.26 -26.95 -8.72
N HIS A 34 -8.25 -27.41 -9.45
CA HIS A 34 -8.33 -28.51 -10.41
C HIS A 34 -7.28 -29.59 -10.14
N PRO A 35 -7.39 -30.34 -9.02
CA PRO A 35 -6.43 -31.38 -8.66
C PRO A 35 -6.37 -32.54 -9.67
N GLU A 36 -7.37 -32.68 -10.54
CA GLU A 36 -7.41 -33.66 -11.64
C GLU A 36 -6.36 -33.37 -12.73
N TYR A 37 -5.87 -32.14 -12.85
CA TYR A 37 -4.89 -31.76 -13.85
C TYR A 37 -3.47 -31.75 -13.28
N ARG A 38 -2.57 -32.53 -13.89
CA ARG A 38 -1.13 -32.50 -13.63
C ARG A 38 -0.43 -31.69 -14.71
N ILE A 39 -0.40 -30.37 -14.55
CA ILE A 39 0.27 -29.46 -15.49
C ILE A 39 1.51 -28.83 -14.86
N SER A 40 2.59 -28.75 -15.64
CA SER A 40 3.78 -28.02 -15.24
C SER A 40 3.55 -26.51 -15.31
N TYR A 41 4.32 -25.75 -14.54
CA TYR A 41 4.28 -24.29 -14.56
C TYR A 41 4.54 -23.70 -15.96
N SER A 42 5.53 -24.25 -16.67
CA SER A 42 5.86 -23.82 -18.03
C SER A 42 4.70 -24.05 -19.00
N PHE A 43 4.06 -25.22 -18.93
CA PHE A 43 2.91 -25.54 -19.79
C PHE A 43 1.68 -24.69 -19.45
N PHE A 44 1.44 -24.40 -18.18
CA PHE A 44 0.41 -23.46 -17.73
C PHE A 44 0.64 -22.06 -18.32
N CYS A 45 1.87 -21.55 -18.28
CA CYS A 45 2.20 -20.24 -18.84
C CYS A 45 2.00 -20.17 -20.36
N THR A 46 2.27 -21.26 -21.09
CA THR A 46 2.04 -21.33 -22.54
C THR A 46 0.55 -21.39 -22.89
N LEU A 47 -0.26 -22.05 -22.07
CA LEU A 47 -1.71 -22.16 -22.27
C LEU A 47 -2.50 -20.95 -21.78
N ARG A 48 -1.83 -19.97 -21.15
CA ARG A 48 -2.44 -18.71 -20.76
C ARG A 48 -2.97 -17.98 -22.01
N PRO A 49 -4.24 -17.55 -22.02
CA PRO A 49 -4.80 -16.78 -23.12
C PRO A 49 -4.02 -15.48 -23.37
N PHE A 50 -3.97 -15.06 -24.63
CA PHE A 50 -3.21 -13.87 -25.02
C PHE A 50 -3.78 -12.56 -24.44
N TRP A 51 -5.08 -12.54 -24.11
CA TRP A 51 -5.75 -11.41 -23.48
C TRP A 51 -5.52 -11.32 -21.96
N THR A 52 -4.95 -12.35 -21.33
CA THR A 52 -4.60 -12.31 -19.92
C THR A 52 -3.34 -11.45 -19.71
N VAL A 53 -3.55 -10.16 -19.49
CA VAL A 53 -2.47 -9.21 -19.18
C VAL A 53 -2.21 -9.24 -17.67
N ILE A 54 -0.98 -9.55 -17.28
CA ILE A 54 -0.54 -9.26 -15.90
C ILE A 54 -0.42 -7.75 -15.82
N PRO A 55 -1.18 -7.06 -14.94
CA PRO A 55 -1.06 -5.63 -14.83
C PRO A 55 0.37 -5.26 -14.48
N ASN A 56 0.85 -4.23 -15.16
CA ASN A 56 2.06 -3.53 -14.76
C ASN A 56 1.89 -3.10 -13.29
N VAL A 57 2.99 -2.91 -12.56
CA VAL A 57 2.97 -2.36 -11.19
C VAL A 57 2.10 -1.11 -11.09
N ASN A 58 2.05 -0.32 -12.17
CA ASN A 58 1.22 0.88 -12.31
C ASN A 58 -0.28 0.64 -12.46
N ALA A 59 -0.72 -0.57 -12.82
CA ALA A 59 -2.11 -0.96 -12.99
C ALA A 59 -2.66 -1.74 -11.78
N ARG A 60 -1.88 -1.85 -10.69
CA ARG A 60 -2.37 -2.37 -9.42
C ARG A 60 -3.20 -1.29 -8.74
N GLU A 61 -4.39 -1.62 -8.24
CA GLU A 61 -5.21 -0.73 -7.40
C GLU A 61 -4.64 -0.62 -5.97
N THR A 62 -3.34 -0.31 -5.87
CA THR A 62 -2.65 -0.10 -4.58
C THR A 62 -1.88 1.21 -4.68
N CYS A 63 -2.10 2.11 -3.73
CA CYS A 63 -1.32 3.34 -3.69
C CYS A 63 0.02 3.07 -2.99
N LEU A 64 1.11 3.14 -3.76
CA LEU A 64 2.49 3.04 -3.26
C LEU A 64 3.20 4.39 -3.22
N CYS A 65 2.43 5.48 -3.07
CA CYS A 65 3.01 6.82 -3.01
C CYS A 65 3.69 7.05 -1.65
N ILE A 66 4.72 7.91 -1.66
CA ILE A 66 5.45 8.32 -0.45
C ILE A 66 4.51 8.85 0.63
N ALA A 67 3.43 9.55 0.25
CA ALA A 67 2.50 10.14 1.20
C ALA A 67 1.75 9.06 2.00
N HIS A 68 1.11 8.10 1.35
CA HIS A 68 0.38 7.02 2.03
C HIS A 68 1.33 6.12 2.84
N GLU A 69 2.51 5.81 2.31
CA GLU A 69 3.49 5.01 3.04
C GLU A 69 4.00 5.76 4.28
N ASN A 70 4.24 7.07 4.19
CA ASN A 70 4.61 7.88 5.35
C ASN A 70 3.48 7.99 6.38
N MET A 71 2.22 8.09 5.96
CA MET A 71 1.08 8.04 6.87
C MET A 71 1.06 6.71 7.62
N ASN A 72 1.21 5.57 6.93
CA ASN A 72 1.28 4.25 7.56
C ASN A 72 2.43 4.16 8.57
N LEU A 73 3.62 4.61 8.20
CA LEU A 73 4.78 4.59 9.09
C LEU A 73 4.59 5.47 10.33
N ALA A 74 3.92 6.62 10.18
CA ALA A 74 3.57 7.50 11.30
C ALA A 74 2.51 6.86 12.22
N VAL A 75 1.45 6.28 11.67
CA VAL A 75 0.42 5.54 12.45
C VAL A 75 1.06 4.39 13.23
N MET A 76 1.92 3.61 12.60
CA MET A 76 2.65 2.53 13.28
C MET A 76 3.56 3.04 14.40
N ALA A 77 4.20 4.20 14.20
CA ALA A 77 5.04 4.82 15.22
C ALA A 77 4.19 5.30 16.41
N LEU A 78 3.07 5.99 16.16
CA LEU A 78 2.15 6.45 17.20
C LEU A 78 1.54 5.26 17.96
N LYS A 79 1.15 4.21 17.25
CA LYS A 79 0.60 3.00 17.86
C LYS A 79 1.59 2.27 18.75
N ARG A 80 2.87 2.23 18.37
CA ARG A 80 3.94 1.59 19.16
C ARG A 80 4.10 2.25 20.54
N HIS A 81 3.82 3.54 20.64
CA HIS A 81 3.84 4.30 21.89
C HIS A 81 2.48 4.37 22.58
N GLU A 82 1.50 3.62 22.07
CA GLU A 82 0.14 3.59 22.59
C GLU A 82 -0.56 4.98 22.60
N ILE A 83 -0.06 5.91 21.79
CA ILE A 83 -0.60 7.27 21.64
C ILE A 83 -1.96 7.22 20.93
N ILE A 84 -2.13 6.28 20.01
CA ILE A 84 -3.40 6.05 19.29
C ILE A 84 -3.82 4.58 19.38
N ALA A 85 -5.12 4.31 19.22
CA ALA A 85 -5.65 2.96 19.28
C ALA A 85 -5.45 2.21 17.94
N GLU A 86 -5.51 2.95 16.84
CA GLU A 86 -5.53 2.52 15.45
C GLU A 86 -4.18 1.90 15.04
N LYS A 87 -4.23 0.81 14.26
CA LYS A 87 -3.03 0.05 13.87
C LYS A 87 -2.60 0.32 12.43
N SER A 88 -3.48 0.91 11.63
CA SER A 88 -3.28 1.16 10.21
C SER A 88 -3.96 2.46 9.76
N THR A 89 -3.54 3.01 8.61
CA THR A 89 -4.23 4.15 7.99
C THR A 89 -5.69 3.84 7.65
N TYR A 90 -6.00 2.58 7.34
CA TYR A 90 -7.38 2.15 7.12
C TYR A 90 -8.23 2.25 8.39
N ASP A 91 -7.67 1.86 9.55
CA ASP A 91 -8.38 1.99 10.84
C ASP A 91 -8.62 3.46 11.18
N VAL A 92 -7.61 4.32 10.96
CA VAL A 92 -7.74 5.77 11.08
C VAL A 92 -8.85 6.30 10.18
N LEU A 93 -8.87 5.89 8.92
CA LEU A 93 -9.89 6.33 7.96
C LEU A 93 -11.29 5.92 8.39
N LYS A 94 -11.45 4.67 8.85
CA LYS A 94 -12.72 4.12 9.35
C LYS A 94 -13.19 4.82 10.62
N PHE A 95 -12.26 5.27 11.46
CA PHE A 95 -12.59 6.04 12.64
C PHE A 95 -13.06 7.46 12.26
N LEU A 96 -12.30 8.13 11.39
CA LEU A 96 -12.55 9.52 10.98
C LEU A 96 -13.77 9.69 10.06
N CYS A 97 -14.12 8.70 9.25
CA CYS A 97 -15.21 8.77 8.28
C CYS A 97 -16.36 7.80 8.63
N CYS A 98 -17.61 8.21 8.41
CA CYS A 98 -18.74 7.28 8.46
C CYS A 98 -18.67 6.25 7.32
N ASP A 99 -18.23 6.69 6.14
CA ASP A 99 -18.01 5.87 4.96
C ASP A 99 -16.70 6.27 4.29
N SER A 100 -15.73 5.35 4.28
CA SER A 100 -14.40 5.55 3.70
C SER A 100 -14.38 5.60 2.17
N ARG A 101 -15.49 5.29 1.51
CA ARG A 101 -15.65 5.37 0.04
C ARG A 101 -16.43 6.60 -0.39
N ASN A 102 -17.04 7.33 0.55
CA ASN A 102 -17.81 8.52 0.24
C ASN A 102 -16.91 9.76 0.20
N VAL A 103 -16.83 10.38 -0.98
CA VAL A 103 -16.02 11.59 -1.21
C VAL A 103 -16.37 12.73 -0.25
N ILE A 104 -17.62 12.89 0.17
CA ILE A 104 -18.06 13.95 1.09
C ILE A 104 -17.44 13.71 2.49
N CYS A 105 -17.32 12.46 2.92
CA CYS A 105 -16.64 12.11 4.17
C CYS A 105 -15.13 12.38 4.05
N LEU A 106 -14.51 11.93 2.95
CA LEU A 106 -13.08 12.10 2.68
C LEU A 106 -12.67 13.58 2.59
N SER A 107 -13.55 14.43 2.04
CA SER A 107 -13.34 15.88 1.94
C SER A 107 -13.76 16.64 3.20
N ARG A 108 -14.06 15.95 4.32
CA ARG A 108 -14.45 16.56 5.61
C ARG A 108 -15.69 17.46 5.57
N ASN A 109 -16.57 17.25 4.59
CA ASN A 109 -17.82 18.00 4.41
C ASN A 109 -19.05 17.25 4.94
N CYS A 110 -18.89 16.00 5.40
CA CYS A 110 -20.00 15.20 5.91
C CYS A 110 -20.41 15.68 7.30
N ASP A 111 -21.67 16.09 7.47
CA ASP A 111 -22.19 16.59 8.75
C ASP A 111 -22.04 15.60 9.91
N CYS A 112 -22.05 14.30 9.63
CA CYS A 112 -21.94 13.25 10.65
C CYS A 112 -20.51 12.99 11.14
N CYS A 113 -19.48 13.29 10.35
CA CYS A 113 -18.09 12.95 10.70
C CYS A 113 -17.06 14.07 10.53
N LYS A 114 -17.45 15.24 10.01
CA LYS A 114 -16.57 16.42 9.82
C LYS A 114 -15.83 16.89 11.07
N ASN A 115 -16.35 16.57 12.26
CA ASN A 115 -15.78 16.93 13.55
C ASN A 115 -15.12 15.75 14.30
N ARG A 116 -14.96 14.58 13.66
CA ARG A 116 -14.25 13.46 14.30
C ARG A 116 -12.74 13.71 14.24
N HIS A 117 -12.06 13.57 15.38
CA HIS A 117 -10.62 13.70 15.50
C HIS A 117 -10.06 12.48 16.24
N LEU A 118 -8.84 12.06 15.90
CA LEU A 118 -8.19 10.95 16.60
C LEU A 118 -8.05 11.26 18.08
N ASN A 119 -8.25 10.23 18.90
CA ASN A 119 -8.09 10.34 20.35
C ASN A 119 -6.64 10.01 20.72
N TYR A 120 -5.85 11.06 20.94
CA TYR A 120 -4.47 10.92 21.43
C TYR A 120 -4.49 10.63 22.93
N GLN A 121 -3.87 9.52 23.34
CA GLN A 121 -3.64 9.19 24.75
C GLN A 121 -2.52 10.05 25.34
N GLU A 122 -2.38 10.06 26.67
CA GLU A 122 -1.27 10.73 27.33
C GLU A 122 0.08 10.12 26.91
N PHE A 123 1.09 10.96 26.70
CA PHE A 123 2.42 10.53 26.28
C PHE A 123 3.53 11.37 26.91
N ASP A 124 4.68 10.74 27.10
CA ASP A 124 5.90 11.38 27.56
C ASP A 124 6.70 11.91 26.36
N ASN A 125 6.65 13.23 26.16
CA ASN A 125 7.34 13.87 25.04
C ASN A 125 8.87 13.96 25.21
N PHE A 126 9.44 13.54 26.34
CA PHE A 126 10.89 13.48 26.52
C PHE A 126 11.49 12.18 26.00
N LYS A 127 10.67 11.15 25.77
CA LYS A 127 11.11 9.86 25.23
C LYS A 127 10.97 9.82 23.72
N GLY A 128 12.04 10.27 23.06
CA GLY A 128 12.16 10.15 21.61
C GLY A 128 12.22 8.69 21.17
N SER A 129 11.71 8.42 19.97
CA SER A 129 11.80 7.09 19.37
C SER A 129 12.20 7.18 17.92
N HIS A 130 12.74 6.08 17.40
CA HIS A 130 13.08 6.02 16.00
C HIS A 130 11.92 5.47 15.18
N TYR A 131 11.59 6.16 14.10
CA TYR A 131 10.72 5.62 13.06
C TYR A 131 11.27 5.90 11.67
N TRP A 132 10.76 5.16 10.70
CA TRP A 132 11.16 5.30 9.31
C TRP A 132 10.24 6.27 8.58
N PHE A 133 10.77 7.01 7.62
CA PHE A 133 9.97 7.78 6.69
C PHE A 133 10.67 7.83 5.33
N TRP A 134 9.90 8.02 4.27
CA TRP A 134 10.39 8.23 2.93
C TRP A 134 10.50 9.72 2.63
N THR A 135 11.65 10.11 2.08
CA THR A 135 11.89 11.47 1.60
C THR A 135 12.42 11.44 0.17
N LYS A 136 12.33 12.58 -0.50
CA LYS A 136 12.96 12.78 -1.82
C LYS A 136 14.25 13.56 -1.63
N SER A 137 15.34 13.04 -2.15
CA SER A 137 16.65 13.71 -2.13
C SER A 137 17.19 13.93 -3.54
N LYS A 138 17.86 15.06 -3.73
CA LYS A 138 18.59 15.38 -4.97
C LYS A 138 19.95 14.72 -4.92
N LYS A 139 20.22 13.80 -5.83
CA LYS A 139 21.54 13.21 -6.03
C LYS A 139 22.19 13.79 -7.27
N LYS A 140 23.34 14.43 -7.08
CA LYS A 140 24.22 14.87 -8.17
C LYS A 140 24.99 13.67 -8.72
N TYR A 141 25.10 13.56 -10.03
CA TYR A 141 25.90 12.56 -10.71
C TYR A 141 26.49 13.15 -12.00
N ILE A 142 27.66 12.65 -12.40
CA ILE A 142 28.31 13.09 -13.63
C ILE A 142 27.90 12.13 -14.75
N LYS A 143 27.39 12.67 -15.86
CA LYS A 143 27.15 11.92 -17.08
C LYS A 143 27.74 12.70 -18.26
N ASN A 144 28.70 12.09 -18.94
CA ASN A 144 29.43 12.69 -20.07
C ASN A 144 30.12 14.02 -19.69
N GLY A 145 30.78 14.06 -18.52
CA GLY A 145 31.49 15.26 -18.04
C GLY A 145 30.59 16.40 -17.54
N GLN A 146 29.26 16.30 -17.69
CA GLN A 146 28.31 17.29 -17.18
C GLN A 146 27.69 16.83 -15.85
N GLU A 147 27.58 17.76 -14.89
CA GLU A 147 26.85 17.51 -13.65
C GLU A 147 25.33 17.48 -13.93
N LYS A 148 24.69 16.38 -13.56
CA LYS A 148 23.24 16.20 -13.63
C LYS A 148 22.68 15.94 -12.25
N VAL A 149 21.43 16.33 -12.04
CA VAL A 149 20.70 16.08 -10.80
C VAL A 149 19.59 15.10 -11.09
N THR A 150 19.50 14.05 -10.28
CA THR A 150 18.36 13.14 -10.27
C THR A 150 17.67 13.19 -8.92
N MET A 151 16.35 13.00 -8.92
CA MET A 151 15.55 12.87 -7.71
C MET A 151 15.47 11.39 -7.34
N GLN A 152 15.81 11.07 -6.10
CA GLN A 152 15.74 9.70 -5.58
C GLN A 152 14.89 9.67 -4.32
N SER A 153 14.05 8.65 -4.20
CA SER A 153 13.31 8.36 -2.98
C SER A 153 14.20 7.56 -2.04
N LEU A 154 14.37 8.02 -0.81
CA LEU A 154 15.21 7.39 0.21
C LEU A 154 14.39 7.13 1.46
N LYS A 155 14.51 5.93 2.02
CA LYS A 155 13.95 5.60 3.34
C LYS A 155 14.98 5.96 4.39
N GLN A 156 14.60 6.85 5.31
CA GLN A 156 15.48 7.34 6.36
C GLN A 156 14.88 7.01 7.73
N LYS A 157 15.75 6.74 8.70
CA LYS A 157 15.38 6.53 10.10
C LYS A 157 15.66 7.83 10.85
N VAL A 158 14.64 8.36 11.53
CA VAL A 158 14.76 9.60 12.30
C VAL A 158 14.38 9.35 13.74
N LEU A 159 15.09 10.03 14.65
CA LEU A 159 14.65 10.20 16.02
C LEU A 159 13.56 11.28 16.02
N ALA A 160 12.38 10.94 16.51
CA ALA A 160 11.30 11.88 16.70
C ALA A 160 10.62 11.67 18.05
N TYR A 161 10.26 12.79 18.66
CA TYR A 161 9.46 12.81 19.88
C TYR A 161 7.98 12.67 19.52
N PRO A 162 7.16 12.08 20.41
CA PRO A 162 5.72 11.89 20.20
C PRO A 162 5.01 13.08 19.55
N LYS A 163 5.21 14.30 20.08
CA LYS A 163 4.58 15.52 19.56
C LYS A 163 4.97 15.80 18.10
N ASN A 164 6.25 15.67 17.75
CA ASN A 164 6.72 15.88 16.38
C ASN A 164 6.11 14.85 15.41
N THR A 165 5.94 13.60 15.86
CA THR A 165 5.29 12.56 15.06
C THR A 165 3.81 12.86 14.84
N ILE A 166 3.09 13.35 15.86
CA ILE A 166 1.70 13.79 15.76
C ILE A 166 1.58 14.94 14.75
N GLU A 167 2.38 16.00 14.92
CA GLU A 167 2.37 17.16 14.00
C GLU A 167 2.71 16.75 12.56
N HIS A 168 3.62 15.79 12.37
CA HIS A 168 3.93 15.28 11.03
C HIS A 168 2.77 14.50 10.44
N PHE A 169 2.13 13.64 11.23
CA PHE A 169 0.98 12.86 10.83
C PHE A 169 -0.22 13.77 10.46
N GLU A 170 -0.51 14.79 11.27
CA GLU A 170 -1.60 15.74 11.01
C GLU A 170 -1.38 16.57 9.73
N LYS A 171 -0.12 16.85 9.37
CA LYS A 171 0.20 17.51 8.08
C LYS A 171 -0.04 16.62 6.86
N LEU A 172 -0.19 15.30 7.07
CA LEU A 172 -0.47 14.34 6.00
C LEU A 172 -1.98 14.04 5.88
N LEU A 173 -2.80 14.43 6.85
CA LEU A 173 -4.26 14.34 6.81
C LEU A 173 -4.88 15.47 5.97
#